data_AF-A0A838KCT2-F1
#
_entry.id   AF-A0A838KCT2-F1
#
_cell.length_a   1.000
_cell.length_b   1.000
_cell.length_c   1.000
_cell.angle_alpha   90.00
_cell.angle_beta   90.00
_cell.angle_gamma   90.00
#
_symmetry.space_group_name_H-M   'P 1'
#
loop_
_entity.id
_entity.type
_entity.pdbx_description
1 polymer ?
#
loop_
_entity_poly.entity_id
_entity_poly.type
_entity_poly.pdbx_seq_one_letter_code
_entity_poly.pdbx_strand_id
1 'polypeptide(L)'
;IVHLGIGALLLFSALKGVAAAKGSNTLVGAVYGLVGIVGLFILDSDINILSLNAADNVLHLGSTALLLGVGLTQDKNVRGDAPGVARV
;
A
#
# COMPACT_ATOMS: atom_id res chain seq x y z
N ILE A 1 2.11 -6.86 -16.78
CA ILE A 1 2.07 -8.11 -15.96
C ILE A 1 2.24 -7.83 -14.46
N VAL A 2 3.27 -7.08 -14.03
CA VAL A 2 3.52 -6.76 -12.60
C VAL A 2 2.26 -6.25 -11.88
N HIS A 3 1.56 -5.28 -12.47
CA HIS A 3 0.32 -4.73 -11.93
C HIS A 3 -0.79 -5.77 -11.68
N LEU A 4 -0.93 -6.77 -12.56
CA LEU A 4 -1.91 -7.84 -12.38
C LEU A 4 -1.50 -8.77 -11.24
N GLY A 5 -0.21 -9.09 -11.12
CA GLY A 5 0.31 -9.86 -10.00
C GLY A 5 0.11 -9.15 -8.66
N ILE A 6 0.38 -7.85 -8.60
CA ILE A 6 0.14 -7.03 -7.41
C ILE A 6 -1.36 -6.91 -7.11
N GLY A 7 -2.19 -6.67 -8.12
CA GLY A 7 -3.64 -6.65 -7.96
C GLY A 7 -4.20 -7.97 -7.41
N ALA A 8 -3.71 -9.10 -7.92
CA ALA A 8 -4.08 -10.42 -7.41
C ALA A 8 -3.62 -10.65 -5.96
N LEU A 9 -2.39 -10.23 -5.60
CA LEU A 9 -1.88 -10.30 -4.23
C LEU A 9 -2.76 -9.48 -3.27
N LEU A 10 -3.09 -8.24 -3.63
CA LEU A 10 -3.93 -7.35 -2.82
C LEU A 10 -5.34 -7.93 -2.66
N LEU A 11 -5.93 -8.41 -3.75
CA LEU A 11 -7.25 -9.05 -3.73
C LEU A 11 -7.25 -10.29 -2.84
N PHE A 12 -6.28 -11.18 -2.99
CA PHE A 12 -6.17 -12.39 -2.17
C PHE A 12 -5.97 -12.04 -0.69
N SER A 13 -5.13 -11.06 -0.38
CA SER A 13 -4.89 -10.61 0.99
C SER A 13 -6.15 -10.00 1.63
N ALA A 14 -6.93 -9.25 0.85
CA ALA A 14 -8.23 -8.73 1.29
C ALA A 14 -9.21 -9.87 1.63
N LEU A 15 -9.25 -10.93 0.81
CA LEU A 15 -10.09 -12.12 1.06
C LEU A 15 -9.63 -12.93 2.29
N LYS A 16 -8.37 -12.81 2.71
CA LYS A 16 -7.83 -13.49 3.90
C LYS A 16 -8.07 -12.76 5.22
N GLY A 17 -8.46 -11.49 5.16
CA GLY A 17 -8.85 -10.69 6.32
C GLY A 17 -7.95 -9.48 6.59
N VAL A 18 -8.36 -8.69 7.58
CA VAL A 18 -7.83 -7.33 7.81
C VAL A 18 -6.32 -7.32 8.08
N ALA A 19 -5.81 -8.25 8.87
CA ALA A 19 -4.37 -8.29 9.19
C ALA A 19 -3.49 -8.55 7.95
N ALA A 20 -3.91 -9.47 7.08
CA ALA A 20 -3.21 -9.78 5.83
C ALA A 20 -3.34 -8.61 4.82
N ALA A 21 -4.54 -8.03 4.70
CA ALA A 21 -4.80 -6.85 3.88
C ALA A 21 -3.94 -5.66 4.31
N LYS A 22 -3.81 -5.44 5.62
CA LYS A 22 -2.96 -4.38 6.19
C LYS A 22 -1.50 -4.59 5.79
N GLY A 23 -0.95 -5.77 6.05
CA GLY A 23 0.45 -6.08 5.74
C GLY A 23 0.77 -5.92 4.25
N SER A 24 -0.10 -6.42 3.38
CA SER A 24 0.05 -6.29 1.92
C SER A 24 -0.08 -4.84 1.44
N ASN A 25 -1.05 -4.07 1.94
CA ASN A 25 -1.18 -2.65 1.65
C ASN A 25 0.08 -1.87 2.05
N THR A 26 0.60 -2.10 3.27
CA THR A 26 1.82 -1.43 3.72
C THR A 26 3.04 -1.81 2.87
N LEU A 27 3.22 -3.10 2.57
CA LEU A 27 4.35 -3.59 1.77
C LEU A 27 4.30 -3.03 0.34
N VAL A 28 3.18 -3.21 -0.37
CA VAL A 28 3.03 -2.77 -1.75
C VAL A 28 3.11 -1.24 -1.83
N GLY A 29 2.49 -0.53 -0.89
CA GLY A 29 2.58 0.92 -0.80
C GLY A 29 4.03 1.39 -0.65
N ALA A 30 4.83 0.75 0.21
CA ALA A 30 6.23 1.10 0.38
C ALA A 30 7.06 0.85 -0.90
N VAL A 31 6.85 -0.29 -1.56
CA VAL A 31 7.53 -0.64 -2.82
C VAL A 31 7.18 0.34 -3.93
N TYR A 32 5.89 0.63 -4.12
CA TYR A 32 5.45 1.64 -5.09
C TYR A 32 5.99 3.04 -4.75
N GLY A 33 6.17 3.36 -3.47
CA GLY A 33 6.74 4.65 -3.06
C GLY A 33 8.18 4.76 -3.51
N LEU A 34 8.97 3.72 -3.27
CA LEU A 34 10.36 3.65 -3.74
C LEU A 34 10.44 3.73 -5.26
N VAL A 35 9.65 2.93 -5.98
CA VAL A 35 9.65 2.94 -7.45
C VAL A 35 9.24 4.31 -8.00
N GLY A 36 8.18 4.91 -7.48
CA GLY A 36 7.70 6.22 -7.92
C GLY A 36 8.71 7.32 -7.64
N ILE A 37 9.32 7.34 -6.45
CA ILE A 37 10.35 8.33 -6.09
C ILE A 37 11.59 8.17 -6.99
N VAL A 38 12.13 6.95 -7.12
CA VAL A 38 13.29 6.68 -8.00
C VAL A 38 12.95 7.05 -9.44
N GLY A 39 11.74 6.75 -9.88
CA GLY A 39 11.23 7.08 -11.21
C GLY A 39 11.26 8.57 -11.53
N LEU A 40 11.10 9.47 -10.55
CA LEU A 40 11.22 10.92 -10.77
C LEU A 40 12.65 11.35 -11.14
N PHE A 41 13.67 10.61 -10.70
CA PHE A 41 15.07 10.93 -10.95
C PHE A 41 15.63 10.26 -12.21
N ILE A 42 14.99 9.19 -12.70
CA ILE A 42 15.49 8.41 -13.85
C ILE A 42 14.65 8.56 -15.12
N LEU A 43 13.55 9.33 -15.09
CA LEU A 43 12.57 9.43 -16.18
C LEU A 43 13.19 9.75 -17.55
N ASP A 44 14.08 10.75 -17.59
CA ASP A 44 14.74 11.26 -18.81
C ASP A 44 16.18 10.75 -18.96
N SER A 45 16.49 9.58 -18.39
CA SER A 45 17.84 9.03 -18.36
C SER A 45 17.96 7.70 -19.08
N ASP A 46 19.16 7.43 -19.62
CA ASP A 46 19.48 6.17 -20.30
C ASP A 46 19.44 4.95 -19.34
N ILE A 47 19.42 5.19 -18.03
CA ILE A 47 19.28 4.14 -17.00
C ILE A 47 17.83 3.75 -16.73
N ASN A 48 16.85 4.29 -17.48
CA ASN A 48 15.43 3.93 -17.41
C ASN A 48 15.14 2.53 -18.02
N ILE A 49 15.81 1.52 -17.47
CA ILE A 49 15.71 0.11 -17.89
C ILE A 49 14.29 -0.44 -17.65
N LEU A 50 13.56 0.17 -16.71
CA LEU A 50 12.18 -0.18 -16.38
C LEU A 50 11.15 0.50 -17.30
N SER A 51 11.59 1.31 -18.28
CA SER A 51 10.72 2.04 -19.22
C SER A 51 9.61 2.84 -18.52
N LEU A 52 9.96 3.47 -17.39
CA LEU A 52 9.05 4.31 -16.62
C LEU A 52 8.61 5.51 -17.47
N ASN A 53 7.32 5.83 -17.40
CA ASN A 53 6.75 7.04 -17.97
C ASN A 53 6.15 7.94 -16.85
N ALA A 54 5.79 9.18 -17.20
CA ALA A 54 5.25 10.12 -16.24
C ALA A 54 3.92 9.66 -15.60
N ALA A 55 3.04 9.05 -16.40
CA ALA A 55 1.76 8.52 -15.90
C ALA A 55 1.97 7.38 -14.91
N ASP A 56 2.94 6.49 -15.16
CA ASP A 56 3.29 5.40 -14.26
C ASP A 56 3.80 5.92 -12.92
N ASN A 57 4.67 6.94 -12.92
CA ASN A 57 5.12 7.55 -11.65
C ASN A 57 3.96 8.14 -10.85
N VAL A 58 3.02 8.82 -11.51
CA VAL A 58 1.82 9.34 -10.85
C VAL A 58 0.99 8.20 -10.25
N LEU A 59 0.83 7.09 -10.98
CA LEU A 59 0.11 5.92 -10.48
C LEU A 59 0.81 5.28 -9.29
N HIS A 60 2.14 5.16 -9.31
CA HIS A 60 2.93 4.64 -8.19
C HIS A 60 2.80 5.54 -6.96
N LEU A 61 2.95 6.85 -7.11
CA LEU A 61 2.87 7.80 -6.00
C LEU A 61 1.43 7.90 -5.44
N GLY A 62 0.42 7.94 -6.31
CA GLY A 62 -0.98 7.93 -5.90
C GLY A 62 -1.37 6.64 -5.16
N SER A 63 -0.96 5.49 -5.70
CA SER A 63 -1.18 4.19 -5.05
C SER A 63 -0.40 4.06 -3.74
N THR A 64 0.79 4.63 -3.65
CA THR A 64 1.58 4.70 -2.41
C THR A 64 0.81 5.44 -1.32
N ALA A 65 0.31 6.64 -1.64
CA ALA A 65 -0.47 7.43 -0.70
C ALA A 65 -1.72 6.66 -0.22
N LEU A 66 -2.43 6.02 -1.15
CA LEU A 66 -3.62 5.22 -0.84
C LEU A 66 -3.29 4.00 0.04
N LEU A 67 -2.35 3.17 -0.40
CA LEU A 67 -2.04 1.89 0.23
C LEU A 67 -1.36 2.07 1.59
N LEU A 68 -0.40 3.00 1.73
CA LEU A 68 0.18 3.34 3.03
C LEU A 68 -0.83 4.04 3.92
N GLY A 69 -1.61 4.97 3.38
CA GLY A 69 -2.67 5.66 4.11
C GLY A 69 -3.65 4.68 4.74
N VAL A 70 -4.12 3.69 3.99
CA VAL A 70 -4.96 2.61 4.53
C VAL A 70 -4.15 1.74 5.50
N GLY A 71 -3.06 1.10 5.06
CA GLY A 71 -2.32 0.12 5.85
C GLY A 71 -1.81 0.64 7.20
N LEU A 72 -1.50 1.93 7.33
CA LEU A 72 -1.02 2.54 8.56
C LEU A 72 -2.14 3.06 9.49
N THR A 73 -3.39 3.14 9.03
CA THR A 73 -4.49 3.76 9.80
C THR A 73 -5.62 2.81 10.21
N GLN A 74 -5.70 1.58 9.66
CA GLN A 74 -6.83 0.67 9.91
C GLN A 74 -6.93 0.13 11.35
N ASP A 75 -5.88 0.21 12.18
CA ASP A 75 -5.89 -0.35 13.54
C ASP A 75 -6.58 0.54 14.60
N LYS A 76 -7.12 1.70 14.21
CA LYS A 76 -7.51 2.76 15.15
C LYS A 76 -8.83 2.54 15.94
N ASN A 77 -9.39 1.32 15.97
CA ASN A 77 -10.73 1.06 16.55
C ASN A 77 -10.85 -0.08 17.60
N VAL A 78 -9.85 -0.30 18.47
CA VAL A 78 -9.96 -1.26 19.61
C VAL A 78 -9.67 -0.61 20.97
N ARG A 79 -10.14 0.62 21.20
CA ARG A 79 -10.17 1.22 22.54
C ARG A 79 -11.53 1.86 22.76
N GLY A 80 -12.46 1.09 23.32
CA GLY A 80 -13.80 1.59 23.61
C GLY A 80 -14.74 0.66 24.40
N ASP A 81 -14.31 -0.51 24.85
CA ASP A 81 -15.12 -1.31 25.79
C ASP A 81 -14.27 -1.65 27.01
N ALA A 82 -14.36 -0.80 28.03
CA ALA A 82 -13.94 -1.17 29.38
C ALA A 82 -15.04 -2.11 29.91
N PRO A 83 -14.76 -3.41 30.13
CA PRO A 83 -15.77 -4.35 30.57
C PRO A 83 -16.40 -3.88 31.89
N GLY A 84 -17.73 -3.92 31.90
CA GLY A 84 -18.57 -3.46 33.00
C GLY A 84 -18.09 -3.93 34.36
N VAL A 85 -17.83 -2.97 35.23
CA VAL A 85 -17.77 -3.19 36.67
C VAL A 85 -19.18 -3.59 37.11
N ALA A 86 -19.43 -4.89 37.17
CA ALA A 86 -20.57 -5.45 37.88
C ALA A 86 -20.46 -5.03 39.35
N ARG A 87 -21.24 -4.03 39.76
CA ARG A 87 -21.42 -3.68 41.16
C ARG A 87 -22.42 -4.66 41.76
N VAL A 88 -21.92 -5.53 42.65
CA VAL A 88 -22.72 -6.31 43.62
C VAL A 88 -23.18 -5.39 44.73
#